data_AF-A0A1Z9H313-F1
#
_entry.id   AF-A0A1Z9H313-F1
#
_cell.length_a   1.000
_cell.length_b   1.000
_cell.length_c   1.000
_cell.angle_alpha   90.00
_cell.angle_beta   90.00
_cell.angle_gamma   90.00
#
_symmetry.space_group_name_H-M   'P 1'
#
loop_
_entity.id
_entity.type
_entity.pdbx_description
1 polymer ?
#
loop_
_entity_poly.entity_id
_entity_poly.type
_entity_poly.pdbx_seq_one_letter_code
_entity_poly.pdbx_strand_id
1 'polypeptide(L)'
;MANKKFKETKVGVFLKDKAPNILNAVGEFLPDQGGLGIVKNLITSDSTIEPQDKEMAMKLLEQDIAEMQNISSRWSSDMKSDSWLSKNTRPLTLIYLTFAATSLMVVDSFHTTFDVDEAWVELLKTLLITVYVAYFGSRGAEKITKINK
;
A
#
# COMPACT_ATOMS: atom_id res chain seq x y z
N MET A 1 -1.99 -1.20 -5.70
CA MET A 1 -3.28 -1.04 -6.39
C MET A 1 -3.57 0.45 -6.48
N ALA A 2 -3.95 0.94 -7.66
CA ALA A 2 -4.05 2.37 -7.91
C ALA A 2 -5.14 3.01 -7.04
N ASN A 3 -4.76 3.97 -6.20
CA ASN A 3 -5.71 4.93 -5.62
C ASN A 3 -6.36 5.64 -6.80
N LYS A 4 -7.60 5.28 -7.13
CA LYS A 4 -8.38 5.98 -8.15
C LYS A 4 -8.39 7.46 -7.80
N LYS A 5 -8.10 8.32 -8.77
CA LYS A 5 -8.22 9.78 -8.55
C LYS A 5 -9.69 10.11 -8.34
N PHE A 6 -9.99 11.21 -7.63
CA PHE A 6 -11.38 11.62 -7.42
C PHE A 6 -12.16 11.77 -8.73
N LYS A 7 -11.51 12.23 -9.81
CA LYS A 7 -12.11 12.34 -11.16
C LYS A 7 -12.54 11.00 -11.78
N GLU A 8 -12.05 9.89 -11.25
CA GLU A 8 -12.31 8.52 -11.73
C GLU A 8 -13.35 7.79 -10.86
N THR A 9 -13.86 8.43 -9.79
CA THR A 9 -14.94 7.89 -8.97
C THR A 9 -16.29 8.08 -9.66
N LYS A 10 -17.32 7.37 -9.22
CA LYS A 10 -18.65 7.46 -9.84
C LYS A 10 -19.21 8.87 -9.70
N VAL A 11 -19.02 9.51 -8.54
CA VAL A 11 -19.42 10.90 -8.35
C VAL A 11 -18.55 11.87 -9.17
N GLY A 12 -17.24 11.61 -9.31
CA GLY A 12 -16.35 12.46 -10.10
C GLY A 12 -16.70 12.49 -11.59
N VAL A 13 -17.05 11.32 -12.14
CA VAL A 13 -17.55 11.21 -13.53
C VAL A 13 -18.88 11.92 -13.69
N PHE A 14 -19.80 11.77 -12.74
CA PHE A 14 -21.11 12.44 -12.78
C PHE A 14 -20.99 13.97 -12.69
N LEU A 15 -20.12 14.48 -11.82
CA LEU A 15 -19.89 15.91 -11.65
C LEU A 15 -19.14 16.55 -12.83
N LYS A 16 -18.48 15.75 -13.67
CA LYS A 16 -17.81 16.26 -14.88
C LYS A 16 -18.78 16.98 -15.83
N ASP A 17 -19.98 16.43 -15.97
CA ASP A 17 -20.99 16.93 -16.91
C ASP A 17 -21.94 17.94 -16.24
N LYS A 18 -22.18 17.78 -14.93
CA LYS A 18 -23.19 18.56 -14.18
C LYS A 18 -22.64 19.71 -13.35
N ALA A 19 -21.40 19.58 -12.87
CA ALA A 19 -20.77 20.59 -12.01
C ALA A 19 -19.24 20.60 -12.19
N PRO A 20 -18.74 20.97 -13.38
CA PRO A 20 -17.31 20.94 -13.69
C PRO A 20 -16.49 21.84 -12.75
N ASN A 21 -17.09 22.89 -12.18
CA ASN A 21 -16.46 23.77 -11.20
C ASN A 21 -16.10 23.04 -9.89
N ILE A 22 -16.99 22.17 -9.40
CA ILE A 22 -16.72 21.34 -8.21
C ILE A 22 -15.62 20.33 -8.51
N LEU A 23 -15.66 19.70 -9.69
CA LEU A 23 -14.64 18.73 -10.12
C LEU A 23 -13.26 19.37 -10.26
N ASN A 24 -13.19 20.61 -10.71
CA ASN A 24 -11.94 21.37 -10.83
C ASN A 24 -11.42 21.82 -9.47
N ALA A 25 -12.30 22.23 -8.54
CA ALA A 25 -11.93 22.60 -7.18
C ALA A 25 -11.36 21.43 -6.37
N VAL A 26 -11.85 20.20 -6.61
CA VAL A 26 -11.40 18.97 -5.92
C VAL A 26 -10.28 18.25 -6.70
N GLY A 27 -9.95 18.73 -7.90
CA GLY A 27 -9.42 17.93 -9.01
C GLY A 27 -8.12 17.15 -8.84
N GLU A 28 -7.28 17.45 -7.85
CA GLU A 28 -6.01 16.74 -7.61
C GLU A 28 -5.96 15.98 -6.27
N PHE A 29 -6.96 16.12 -5.42
CA PHE A 29 -6.96 15.44 -4.13
C PHE A 29 -7.28 13.95 -4.31
N LEU A 30 -6.55 13.12 -3.55
CA LEU A 30 -6.89 11.71 -3.39
C LEU A 30 -8.24 11.64 -2.65
N PRO A 31 -9.17 10.77 -3.08
CA PRO A 31 -10.44 10.59 -2.39
C PRO A 31 -10.19 9.86 -1.07
N ASP A 32 -9.79 10.60 -0.05
CA ASP A 32 -9.77 10.14 1.33
C ASP A 32 -11.08 10.57 2.04
N GLN A 33 -11.29 10.05 3.26
CA GLN A 33 -12.49 10.39 4.03
C GLN A 33 -12.63 11.92 4.26
N GLY A 34 -11.53 12.68 4.28
CA GLY A 34 -11.53 14.13 4.39
C GLY A 34 -12.00 14.84 3.11
N GLY A 35 -11.44 14.45 1.96
CA GLY A 35 -11.74 15.01 0.65
C GLY A 35 -13.19 14.78 0.22
N LEU A 36 -13.76 13.61 0.53
CA LEU A 36 -15.17 13.31 0.24
C LEU A 36 -16.14 14.13 1.10
N GLY A 37 -15.75 14.49 2.32
CA GLY A 37 -16.51 15.41 3.16
C GLY A 37 -16.55 16.83 2.59
N ILE A 38 -15.46 17.28 1.98
CA ILE A 38 -15.39 18.56 1.28
C ILE A 38 -16.31 18.54 0.05
N VAL A 39 -16.27 17.45 -0.74
CA VAL A 39 -17.15 17.26 -1.90
C VAL A 39 -18.62 17.31 -1.50
N LYS A 40 -19.00 16.64 -0.40
CA LYS A 40 -20.37 16.69 0.13
C LYS A 40 -20.82 18.13 0.39
N ASN A 41 -19.96 18.92 1.04
CA ASN A 41 -20.28 20.31 1.35
C ASN A 41 -20.38 21.16 0.08
N LEU A 42 -19.48 20.98 -0.88
CA LEU A 42 -19.50 21.69 -2.16
C LEU A 42 -20.77 21.38 -2.96
N ILE A 43 -21.15 20.09 -3.08
CA ILE A 43 -22.42 19.70 -3.73
C ILE A 43 -23.58 20.36 -2.99
N THR A 44 -23.60 20.30 -1.65
CA THR A 44 -24.71 20.83 -0.84
C THR A 44 -24.85 22.35 -0.95
N SER A 45 -23.75 23.08 -1.01
CA SER A 45 -23.72 24.54 -1.10
C SER A 45 -23.91 25.08 -2.52
N ASP A 46 -23.80 24.25 -3.55
CA ASP A 46 -23.98 24.68 -4.93
C ASP A 46 -25.48 24.87 -5.26
N SER A 47 -25.81 26.05 -5.79
CA SER A 47 -27.15 26.46 -6.24
C SER A 47 -27.36 26.31 -7.74
N THR A 48 -26.33 25.97 -8.50
CA THR A 48 -26.34 25.81 -9.96
C THR A 48 -26.71 24.39 -10.39
N ILE A 49 -26.61 23.42 -9.49
CA ILE A 49 -27.00 22.02 -9.72
C ILE A 49 -28.50 21.87 -9.50
N GLU A 50 -29.19 21.25 -10.45
CA GLU A 50 -30.61 20.93 -10.31
C GLU A 50 -30.86 20.03 -9.09
N PRO A 51 -32.00 20.17 -8.39
CA PRO A 51 -32.30 19.38 -7.19
C PRO A 51 -32.20 17.85 -7.41
N GLN A 52 -32.59 17.37 -8.59
CA GLN A 52 -32.51 15.96 -8.96
C GLN A 52 -31.06 15.48 -9.14
N ASP A 53 -30.23 16.27 -9.83
CA ASP A 53 -28.81 15.98 -10.02
C ASP A 53 -28.04 16.03 -8.69
N LYS A 54 -28.47 16.91 -7.77
CA LYS A 54 -27.93 17.01 -6.41
C LYS A 54 -28.19 15.74 -5.59
N GLU A 55 -29.41 15.22 -5.63
CA GLU A 55 -29.77 13.96 -4.98
C GLU A 55 -28.98 12.79 -5.57
N MET A 56 -28.84 12.75 -6.90
CA MET A 56 -28.08 11.72 -7.60
C MET A 56 -26.58 11.78 -7.23
N ALA A 57 -25.98 12.96 -7.23
CA ALA A 57 -24.58 13.15 -6.82
C ALA A 57 -24.36 12.71 -5.36
N MET A 58 -25.31 13.00 -4.47
CA MET A 58 -25.25 12.56 -3.08
C MET A 58 -25.30 11.04 -2.93
N LYS A 59 -26.20 10.36 -3.65
CA LYS A 59 -26.26 8.88 -3.65
C LYS A 59 -24.99 8.24 -4.20
N LEU A 60 -24.43 8.80 -5.28
CA LEU A 60 -23.17 8.32 -5.85
C LEU A 60 -21.99 8.53 -4.89
N LEU A 61 -21.96 9.66 -4.19
CA LEU A 61 -20.95 9.94 -3.16
C LEU A 61 -21.03 8.93 -2.00
N GLU A 62 -22.23 8.61 -1.52
CA GLU A 62 -22.44 7.61 -0.48
C GLU A 62 -21.99 6.21 -0.91
N GLN A 63 -22.26 5.82 -2.16
CA GLN A 63 -21.75 4.56 -2.72
C GLN A 63 -20.23 4.53 -2.76
N ASP A 64 -19.58 5.59 -3.23
CA ASP A 64 -18.12 5.68 -3.28
C ASP A 64 -17.53 5.61 -1.84
N ILE A 65 -18.13 6.29 -0.86
CA ILE A 65 -17.72 6.22 0.56
C ILE A 65 -17.84 4.78 1.10
N ALA A 66 -18.96 4.11 0.83
CA ALA A 66 -19.19 2.74 1.29
C ALA A 66 -18.19 1.75 0.65
N GLU A 67 -17.87 1.90 -0.64
CA GLU A 67 -16.85 1.10 -1.31
C GLU A 67 -15.47 1.30 -0.66
N MET A 68 -15.08 2.55 -0.40
CA MET A 68 -13.82 2.85 0.28
C MET A 68 -13.76 2.30 1.71
N GLN A 69 -14.85 2.40 2.47
CA GLN A 69 -14.93 1.82 3.81
C GLN A 69 -14.82 0.30 3.78
N ASN A 70 -15.44 -0.37 2.80
CA ASN A 70 -15.33 -1.82 2.64
C ASN A 70 -13.90 -2.25 2.29
N ILE A 71 -13.21 -1.51 1.42
CA ILE A 71 -11.79 -1.74 1.11
C ILE A 71 -10.94 -1.53 2.35
N SER A 72 -11.13 -0.43 3.07
CA SER A 72 -10.42 -0.13 4.32
C SER A 72 -10.69 -1.19 5.39
N SER A 73 -11.91 -1.71 5.47
CA SER A 73 -12.31 -2.76 6.42
C SER A 73 -11.68 -4.10 6.06
N ARG A 74 -11.63 -4.44 4.77
CA ARG A 74 -10.89 -5.62 4.28
C ARG A 74 -9.41 -5.49 4.61
N TRP A 75 -8.80 -4.34 4.38
CA TRP A 75 -7.40 -4.11 4.72
C TRP A 75 -7.16 -4.15 6.23
N SER A 76 -8.05 -3.55 7.03
CA SER A 76 -7.96 -3.64 8.48
C SER A 76 -8.13 -5.07 8.98
N SER A 77 -8.96 -5.88 8.32
CA SER A 77 -9.13 -7.30 8.61
C SER A 77 -7.91 -8.12 8.19
N ASP A 78 -7.33 -7.86 7.02
CA ASP A 78 -6.12 -8.52 6.52
C ASP A 78 -4.89 -8.14 7.37
N MET A 79 -4.85 -6.90 7.87
CA MET A 79 -3.81 -6.42 8.79
C MET A 79 -4.07 -6.80 10.26
N LYS A 80 -5.23 -7.41 10.57
CA LYS A 80 -5.57 -7.86 11.93
C LYS A 80 -4.73 -9.05 12.38
N SER A 81 -3.95 -9.66 11.48
CA SER A 81 -2.85 -10.57 11.84
C SER A 81 -1.68 -9.77 12.41
N ASP A 82 -1.89 -9.18 13.59
CA ASP A 82 -0.84 -8.69 14.49
C ASP A 82 -0.13 -9.87 15.20
N SER A 83 -0.03 -11.01 14.50
CA SER A 83 0.55 -12.23 15.03
C SER A 83 2.05 -12.07 15.24
N TRP A 84 2.59 -12.80 16.21
CA TRP A 84 4.04 -12.83 16.44
C TRP A 84 4.80 -13.17 15.16
N LEU A 85 4.24 -14.05 14.32
CA LEU A 85 4.85 -14.45 13.06
C LEU A 85 4.94 -13.28 12.07
N SER A 86 3.89 -12.48 11.88
CA SER A 86 3.91 -11.34 10.95
C SER A 86 4.94 -10.28 11.32
N LYS A 87 5.15 -10.06 12.62
CA LYS A 87 6.19 -9.15 13.16
C LYS A 87 7.60 -9.69 12.98
N ASN A 88 7.76 -11.01 12.99
CA ASN A 88 9.06 -11.68 12.93
C ASN A 88 9.40 -12.26 11.56
N THR A 89 8.55 -12.15 10.54
CA THR A 89 8.85 -12.67 9.19
C THR A 89 10.19 -12.14 8.67
N ARG A 90 10.48 -10.85 8.80
CA ARG A 90 11.75 -10.25 8.35
C ARG A 90 12.99 -10.84 9.04
N PRO A 91 13.09 -10.84 10.39
CA PRO A 91 14.22 -11.46 11.07
C PRO A 91 14.29 -12.99 10.85
N LEU A 92 13.14 -13.68 10.74
CA LEU A 92 13.12 -15.12 10.46
C LEU A 92 13.64 -15.45 9.06
N THR A 93 13.28 -14.67 8.04
CA THR A 93 13.84 -14.82 6.69
C THR A 93 15.36 -14.63 6.70
N LEU A 94 15.87 -13.64 7.45
CA LEU A 94 17.30 -13.42 7.60
C LEU A 94 17.97 -14.65 8.24
N ILE A 95 17.47 -15.13 9.38
CA ILE A 95 18.00 -16.31 10.07
C ILE A 95 17.99 -17.54 9.16
N TYR A 96 16.89 -17.77 8.44
CA TYR A 96 16.75 -18.90 7.53
C TYR A 96 17.76 -18.86 6.39
N LEU A 97 17.90 -17.72 5.71
CA LEU A 97 18.85 -17.59 4.59
C LEU A 97 20.30 -17.71 5.07
N THR A 98 20.64 -17.11 6.22
CA THR A 98 21.97 -17.26 6.83
C THR A 98 22.27 -18.71 7.18
N PHE A 99 21.30 -19.42 7.74
CA PHE A 99 21.42 -20.84 8.04
C PHE A 99 21.62 -21.66 6.77
N ALA A 100 20.80 -21.47 5.73
CA ALA A 100 20.94 -22.16 4.45
C ALA A 100 22.32 -21.93 3.82
N ALA A 101 22.84 -20.70 3.85
CA ALA A 101 24.18 -20.37 3.37
C ALA A 101 25.26 -21.10 4.17
N THR A 102 25.14 -21.09 5.50
CA THR A 102 26.10 -21.75 6.40
C THR A 102 26.07 -23.27 6.19
N SER A 103 24.89 -23.86 6.02
CA SER A 103 24.74 -25.28 5.71
C SER A 103 25.41 -25.66 4.39
N LEU A 104 25.25 -24.85 3.34
CA LEU A 104 25.95 -25.07 2.07
C LEU A 104 27.47 -25.01 2.22
N MET A 105 28.00 -24.03 2.97
CA MET A 105 29.44 -23.94 3.26
C MET A 105 29.95 -25.16 4.04
N VAL A 106 29.16 -25.68 4.98
CA VAL A 106 29.51 -26.89 5.73
C VAL A 106 29.52 -28.11 4.80
N VAL A 107 28.52 -28.27 3.94
CA VAL A 107 28.49 -29.38 2.96
C VAL A 107 29.68 -29.31 2.00
N ASP A 108 29.99 -28.12 1.48
CA ASP A 108 31.15 -27.87 0.61
C ASP A 108 32.47 -28.23 1.31
N SER A 109 32.60 -27.92 2.60
CA SER A 109 33.81 -28.23 3.38
C SER A 109 34.12 -29.72 3.52
N PHE A 110 33.13 -30.60 3.33
CA PHE A 110 33.33 -32.05 3.34
C PHE A 110 33.88 -32.60 2.01
N HIS A 111 34.08 -31.76 0.99
CA HIS A 111 34.57 -32.14 -0.34
C HIS A 111 33.83 -33.35 -0.94
N THR A 112 32.52 -33.43 -0.68
CA THR A 112 31.66 -34.48 -1.22
C THR A 112 31.38 -34.25 -2.70
N THR A 113 30.93 -35.28 -3.44
CA THR A 113 30.52 -35.16 -4.86
C THR A 113 29.20 -34.39 -5.06
N PHE A 114 28.74 -33.67 -4.04
CA PHE A 114 27.54 -32.85 -4.08
C PHE A 114 27.88 -31.49 -4.68
N ASP A 115 27.54 -31.32 -5.95
CA ASP A 115 27.70 -30.06 -6.67
C ASP A 115 26.35 -29.32 -6.73
N VAL A 116 26.39 -28.01 -6.50
CA VAL A 116 25.21 -27.14 -6.53
C VAL A 116 25.36 -26.20 -7.72
N ASP A 117 24.37 -26.23 -8.61
CA ASP A 117 24.35 -25.37 -9.80
C ASP A 117 24.55 -23.89 -9.44
N GLU A 118 25.39 -23.22 -10.22
CA GLU A 118 25.75 -21.81 -10.04
C GLU A 118 24.51 -20.90 -9.95
N ALA A 119 23.44 -21.22 -10.69
CA ALA A 119 22.19 -20.46 -10.65
C ALA A 119 21.55 -20.44 -9.25
N TRP A 120 21.64 -21.55 -8.50
CA TRP A 120 21.12 -21.62 -7.13
C TRP A 120 22.00 -20.86 -6.14
N VAL A 121 23.32 -20.91 -6.34
CA VAL A 121 24.28 -20.15 -5.54
C VAL A 121 24.08 -18.65 -5.75
N GLU A 122 23.91 -18.21 -7.00
CA GLU A 122 23.66 -16.83 -7.36
C GLU A 122 22.31 -16.32 -6.81
N LEU A 123 21.26 -17.15 -6.90
CA LEU A 123 19.96 -16.84 -6.30
C LEU A 123 20.09 -16.64 -4.79
N LEU A 124 20.75 -17.56 -4.08
CA LEU A 124 20.93 -17.48 -2.63
C LEU A 124 21.73 -16.23 -2.23
N LYS A 125 22.82 -15.94 -2.94
CA LYS A 125 23.64 -14.72 -2.76
C LYS A 125 22.78 -13.46 -2.93
N THR A 126 21.98 -13.40 -3.99
CA THR A 126 21.12 -12.25 -4.28
C THR A 126 20.08 -12.03 -3.18
N LEU A 127 19.42 -13.10 -2.74
CA LEU A 127 18.44 -13.04 -1.65
C LEU A 127 19.09 -12.62 -0.32
N LEU A 128 20.26 -13.17 0.02
CA LEU A 128 21.03 -12.80 1.21
C LEU A 128 21.36 -11.31 1.23
N ILE A 129 21.99 -10.79 0.16
CA ILE A 129 22.35 -9.37 0.08
C ILE A 129 21.10 -8.51 0.25
N THR A 130 20.03 -8.83 -0.46
CA THR A 130 18.76 -8.08 -0.41
C THR A 130 18.19 -8.03 1.01
N VAL A 131 18.12 -9.17 1.70
CA VAL A 131 17.52 -9.25 3.04
C VAL A 131 18.42 -8.61 4.10
N TYR A 132 19.74 -8.75 4.00
CA TYR A 132 20.69 -8.09 4.91
C TYR A 132 20.64 -6.57 4.77
N VAL A 133 20.65 -6.05 3.54
CA VAL A 133 20.51 -4.60 3.29
C VAL A 133 19.14 -4.11 3.77
N ALA A 134 18.06 -4.83 3.47
CA ALA A 134 16.73 -4.43 3.93
C ALA A 134 16.61 -4.41 5.46
N TYR A 135 17.18 -5.40 6.16
CA TYR A 135 17.07 -5.50 7.61
C TYR A 135 18.00 -4.52 8.35
N PHE A 136 19.27 -4.43 7.97
CA PHE A 136 20.25 -3.58 8.66
C PHE A 136 20.28 -2.15 8.10
N GLY A 137 20.09 -1.97 6.79
CA GLY A 137 20.05 -0.66 6.14
C GLY A 137 18.85 0.18 6.57
N SER A 138 17.66 -0.42 6.67
CA SER A 138 16.47 0.29 7.19
C SER A 138 16.67 0.74 8.63
N ARG A 139 17.21 -0.13 9.50
CA ARG A 139 17.51 0.20 10.90
C ARG A 139 18.59 1.29 11.04
N GLY A 140 19.56 1.33 10.12
CA GLY A 140 20.54 2.41 10.04
C GLY A 140 19.91 3.77 9.71
N ALA A 141 19.06 3.81 8.68
CA ALA A 141 18.35 5.03 8.28
C ALA A 141 17.35 5.51 9.34
N GLU A 142 16.62 4.60 9.99
CA GLU A 142 15.71 4.90 11.10
C GLU A 142 16.43 5.51 12.31
N LYS A 143 17.68 5.11 12.56
CA LYS A 143 18.48 5.67 13.65
C LYS A 143 18.97 7.09 13.33
N ILE A 144 19.41 7.34 12.09
CA ILE A 144 19.88 8.67 11.64
C ILE A 144 18.73 9.69 11.68
N THR A 145 17.55 9.30 11.21
CA THR A 145 16.37 10.17 11.20
C THR A 145 15.83 10.51 12.60
N LYS A 146 16.00 9.62 13.59
CA LYS A 146 15.65 9.90 14.99
C LYS A 146 16.65 10.81 15.71
N ILE A 147 17.92 10.79 15.32
CA ILE A 147 18.96 11.66 15.90
C ILE A 147 18.87 13.09 15.36
N ASN A 148 18.42 13.25 14.11
CA ASN A 148 18.24 14.56 13.47
C ASN A 148 16.89 15.24 13.81
N LYS A 149 16.14 14.70 14.78
CA LYS A 149 14.86 15.23 15.27
C LYS A 149 15.03 15.69 16.71
#